data_AF-A0A527XLQ6-F1
#
_entry.id   AF-A0A527XLQ6-F1
#
_cell.length_a   1.000
_cell.length_b   1.000
_cell.length_c   1.000
_cell.angle_alpha   90.00
_cell.angle_beta   90.00
_cell.angle_gamma   90.00
#
_symmetry.space_group_name_H-M   'P 1'
#
loop_
_entity.id
_entity.type
_entity.pdbx_description
1 polymer ?
#
loop_
_entity_poly.entity_id
_entity_poly.type
_entity_poly.pdbx_seq_one_letter_code
_entity_poly.pdbx_strand_id
1 'polypeptide(L)'
;TDIGPLVDRSQLDRVKGLIAEGAKQGAVCWQPDAALPSSGFYHLPTLATSVSPANILAQEEVFGPVLATMTFRNTEEAIELANNTR
;
A
#
# COMPACT_ATOMS: atom_id res chain seq x y z
N THR A 1 19.96 7.80 -4.51
CA THR A 1 18.66 7.14 -4.72
C THR A 1 17.98 7.02 -3.39
N ASP A 2 16.79 7.60 -3.27
CA ASP A 2 16.06 7.63 -2.00
C ASP A 2 15.18 6.38 -1.82
N ILE A 3 14.78 5.72 -2.92
CA ILE A 3 14.00 4.47 -2.90
C ILE A 3 14.66 3.45 -3.85
N GLY A 4 15.14 2.35 -3.27
CA GLY A 4 15.77 1.24 -3.99
C GLY A 4 14.76 0.23 -4.59
N PRO A 5 15.24 -0.77 -5.34
CA PRO A 5 14.39 -1.84 -5.85
C PRO A 5 13.95 -2.77 -4.72
N LEU A 6 12.88 -3.53 -4.97
CA LEU A 6 12.54 -4.69 -4.16
C LEU A 6 13.57 -5.81 -4.37
N VAL A 7 13.62 -6.75 -3.43
CA VAL A 7 14.64 -7.81 -3.38
C VAL A 7 14.62 -8.71 -4.62
N ASP A 8 13.42 -9.08 -5.09
CA ASP A 8 13.25 -9.99 -6.23
C ASP A 8 11.92 -9.79 -6.99
N ARG A 9 11.74 -10.59 -8.04
CA ARG A 9 10.54 -10.60 -8.89
C ARG A 9 9.28 -10.99 -8.11
N SER A 10 9.38 -11.98 -7.24
CA SER A 10 8.25 -12.51 -6.46
C SER A 10 7.70 -11.45 -5.50
N GLN A 11 8.59 -10.67 -4.87
CA GLN A 11 8.20 -9.56 -4.02
C GLN A 11 7.51 -8.45 -4.82
N LEU A 12 8.03 -8.11 -6.01
CA LEU A 12 7.38 -7.12 -6.88
C LEU A 12 5.99 -7.58 -7.34
N ASP A 13 5.82 -8.87 -7.67
CA ASP A 13 4.51 -9.41 -8.04
C ASP A 13 3.54 -9.45 -6.85
N ARG A 14 4.02 -9.80 -5.65
CA ARG A 14 3.22 -9.76 -4.42
C ARG A 14 2.72 -8.34 -4.12
N VAL A 15 3.61 -7.35 -4.15
CA VAL A 15 3.24 -5.93 -3.92
C VAL A 15 2.19 -5.47 -4.93
N LYS A 16 2.39 -5.74 -6.23
CA LYS A 16 1.41 -5.40 -7.28
C LYS A 16 0.07 -6.11 -7.07
N GLY A 17 0.09 -7.37 -6.67
CA GLY A 17 -1.11 -8.16 -6.38
C GLY A 17 -1.93 -7.58 -5.23
N LEU A 18 -1.28 -7.21 -4.12
CA LEU A 18 -1.95 -6.59 -2.96
C LEU A 18 -2.56 -5.23 -3.31
N ILE A 19 -1.85 -4.39 -4.08
CA ILE A 19 -2.39 -3.10 -4.54
C ILE A 19 -3.61 -3.31 -5.43
N ALA A 20 -3.51 -4.22 -6.40
CA ALA A 20 -4.62 -4.51 -7.31
C ALA A 20 -5.85 -5.03 -6.57
N GLU A 21 -5.65 -5.89 -5.56
CA GLU A 21 -6.72 -6.40 -4.73
C GLU A 21 -7.32 -5.32 -3.81
N GLY A 22 -6.48 -4.49 -3.19
CA GLY A 22 -6.93 -3.34 -2.41
C GLY A 22 -7.77 -2.37 -3.22
N ALA A 23 -7.40 -2.12 -4.47
CA ALA A 23 -8.18 -1.29 -5.39
C ALA A 23 -9.55 -1.90 -5.71
N LYS A 24 -9.63 -3.22 -5.93
CA LYS A 24 -10.91 -3.93 -6.11
C LYS A 24 -11.81 -3.82 -4.87
N GLN A 25 -11.20 -3.75 -3.69
CA GLN A 25 -11.89 -3.57 -2.41
C GLN A 25 -12.21 -2.10 -2.08
N GLY A 26 -12.07 -1.20 -3.05
CA GLY A 26 -12.51 0.19 -2.95
C GLY A 26 -11.43 1.20 -2.54
N ALA A 27 -10.17 0.78 -2.37
CA ALA A 27 -9.08 1.73 -2.16
C ALA A 27 -8.80 2.52 -3.44
N VAL A 28 -8.46 3.80 -3.30
CA VAL A 28 -7.99 4.64 -4.40
C VAL A 28 -6.46 4.69 -4.33
N CYS A 29 -5.80 4.00 -5.26
CA CYS A 29 -4.35 3.90 -5.31
C CYS A 29 -3.77 4.94 -6.28
N TRP A 30 -3.14 5.97 -5.74
CA TRP A 30 -2.41 6.98 -6.51
C TRP A 30 -0.92 6.63 -6.58
N GLN A 31 -0.30 6.93 -7.73
CA GLN A 31 1.14 6.82 -7.96
C GLN A 31 1.62 8.07 -8.70
N PRO A 32 2.89 8.48 -8.54
CA PRO A 32 3.46 9.57 -9.32
C PRO A 32 3.57 9.16 -10.79
N ASP A 33 3.42 10.13 -11.69
CA ASP A 33 3.77 9.95 -13.10
C ASP A 33 5.30 10.04 -13.25
N ALA A 34 5.96 8.89 -13.15
CA ALA A 34 7.41 8.78 -13.21
C ALA A 34 7.84 7.50 -13.92
N ALA A 35 8.95 7.61 -14.66
CA ALA A 35 9.58 6.44 -15.26
C ALA A 35 10.33 5.63 -14.21
N LEU A 36 10.18 4.31 -14.25
CA LEU A 36 11.00 3.38 -13.48
C LEU A 36 12.29 3.05 -14.25
N PRO A 37 13.39 2.72 -13.54
CA PRO A 37 14.59 2.17 -14.18
C PRO A 37 14.26 0.94 -15.04
N SER A 38 14.99 0.77 -16.15
CA SER A 38 14.76 -0.32 -17.11
C SER A 38 15.15 -1.71 -16.59
N SER A 39 15.89 -1.79 -15.48
CA SER A 39 16.33 -3.03 -14.85
C SER A 39 16.17 -2.96 -13.33
N GLY A 40 16.10 -4.13 -12.70
CA GLY A 40 15.79 -4.26 -11.28
C GLY A 40 14.28 -4.35 -11.00
N PHE A 41 13.92 -4.60 -9.75
CA PHE A 41 12.53 -4.87 -9.35
C PHE A 41 11.92 -3.63 -8.69
N TYR A 42 11.82 -2.55 -9.45
CA TYR A 42 11.26 -1.30 -8.95
C TYR A 42 9.73 -1.29 -8.96
N HIS A 43 9.17 -0.58 -8.00
CA HIS A 43 7.76 -0.24 -7.91
C HIS A 43 7.62 1.24 -7.59
N LEU A 44 6.69 1.94 -8.23
CA LEU A 44 6.42 3.34 -7.90
C LEU A 44 5.82 3.44 -6.50
N PRO A 45 6.19 4.46 -5.70
CA PRO A 45 5.52 4.71 -4.43
C PRO A 45 4.00 4.84 -4.63
N THR A 46 3.22 4.14 -3.80
CA THR A 46 1.76 4.14 -3.89
C THR A 46 1.16 4.76 -2.64
N LEU A 47 0.29 5.75 -2.83
CA LEU A 47 -0.60 6.27 -1.79
C LEU A 47 -1.99 5.68 -1.99
N ALA A 48 -2.38 4.76 -1.11
CA ALA A 48 -3.74 4.23 -1.07
C ALA A 48 -4.59 5.08 -0.11
N THR A 49 -5.67 5.65 -0.63
CA THR A 49 -6.63 6.46 0.12
C THR A 49 -7.99 5.77 0.14
N SER A 50 -8.89 6.24 1.02
CA SER A 50 -10.22 5.63 1.22
C SER A 50 -10.12 4.15 1.60
N VAL A 51 -9.05 3.76 2.30
CA VAL A 51 -8.83 2.38 2.74
C VAL A 51 -9.77 2.11 3.90
N SER A 52 -10.70 1.17 3.72
CA SER A 52 -11.56 0.70 4.81
C SER A 52 -10.76 -0.21 5.77
N PRO A 53 -11.16 -0.36 7.04
CA PRO A 53 -10.45 -1.22 7.98
C PRO A 53 -10.36 -2.68 7.51
N ALA A 54 -11.36 -3.17 6.78
CA ALA A 54 -11.39 -4.54 6.25
C ALA A 54 -10.63 -4.72 4.92
N ASN A 55 -10.11 -3.64 4.32
CA ASN A 55 -9.36 -3.72 3.08
C ASN A 55 -8.04 -4.48 3.29
N ILE A 56 -7.63 -5.29 2.32
CA ILE A 56 -6.38 -6.06 2.37
C ILE A 56 -5.15 -5.19 2.63
N LEU A 57 -5.13 -3.94 2.15
CA LEU A 57 -4.03 -2.99 2.40
C LEU A 57 -3.97 -2.46 3.83
N ALA A 58 -5.03 -2.66 4.63
CA ALA A 58 -5.04 -2.39 6.07
C ALA A 58 -4.79 -3.65 6.91
N GLN A 59 -4.96 -4.85 6.34
CA GLN A 59 -4.92 -6.12 7.06
C GLN A 59 -3.62 -6.91 6.83
N GLU A 60 -2.99 -6.73 5.67
CA GLU A 60 -1.82 -7.51 5.25
C GLU A 60 -0.59 -6.62 5.06
N GLU A 61 0.57 -7.12 5.47
CA GLU A 61 1.82 -6.39 5.31
C GLU A 61 2.31 -6.43 3.85
N VAL A 62 2.37 -5.27 3.21
CA VAL A 62 2.73 -5.16 1.79
C VAL A 62 4.23 -5.36 1.54
N PHE A 63 5.10 -4.92 2.46
CA PHE A 63 6.57 -4.94 2.28
C PHE A 63 7.04 -4.29 0.96
N GLY A 64 6.45 -3.14 0.64
CA GLY A 64 6.81 -2.33 -0.52
C GLY A 64 6.57 -0.85 -0.24
N PRO A 65 6.89 0.04 -1.20
CA PRO A 65 6.71 1.48 -1.02
C PRO A 65 5.22 1.86 -1.15
N VAL A 66 4.40 1.41 -0.20
CA VAL A 66 2.94 1.60 -0.21
C VAL A 66 2.49 2.14 1.14
N LEU A 67 1.80 3.28 1.12
CA LEU A 67 1.18 3.88 2.29
C LEU A 67 -0.34 3.74 2.19
N ALA A 68 -0.96 3.07 3.15
CA ALA A 68 -2.42 3.01 3.30
C ALA A 68 -2.89 4.13 4.25
N THR A 69 -3.94 4.83 3.86
CA THR A 69 -4.51 5.94 4.64
C THR A 69 -6.00 5.76 4.84
N MET A 70 -6.46 6.06 6.05
CA MET A 70 -7.84 5.99 6.50
C MET A 70 -8.18 7.25 7.30
N THR A 71 -9.44 7.64 7.29
CA THR A 71 -9.96 8.76 8.07
C THR A 71 -10.65 8.25 9.33
N PHE A 72 -10.60 9.04 10.39
CA PHE A 72 -11.35 8.84 11.63
C PHE A 72 -11.98 10.16 12.07
N ARG A 73 -12.95 10.11 12.97
CA ARG A 73 -13.72 11.27 13.43
C ARG A 73 -13.26 11.79 14.78
N ASN A 74 -12.73 10.92 15.63
CA ASN A 74 -12.23 11.27 16.96
C ASN A 74 -11.03 10.40 17.34
N THR A 75 -10.36 10.78 18.43
CA THR A 75 -9.14 10.13 18.89
C THR A 75 -9.40 8.69 19.32
N GLU A 76 -10.55 8.41 19.95
CA GLU A 76 -10.93 7.07 20.39
C GLU A 76 -11.04 6.09 19.21
N GLU A 77 -11.72 6.50 18.14
CA GLU A 77 -11.83 5.73 16.89
C GLU A 77 -10.45 5.51 16.25
N ALA A 78 -9.56 6.50 16.28
CA ALA A 78 -8.20 6.34 15.77
C ALA A 78 -7.41 5.26 16.53
N ILE A 79 -7.55 5.21 17.86
CA ILE A 79 -6.92 4.20 18.71
C ILE A 79 -7.49 2.81 18.41
N GLU A 80 -8.82 2.70 18.28
CA GLU A 80 -9.47 1.43 17.91
C GLU A 80 -9.00 0.93 16.55
N LEU A 81 -8.93 1.81 15.54
CA LEU A 81 -8.44 1.47 14.20
C LEU A 81 -6.97 1.04 14.22
N ALA A 82 -6.11 1.75 14.95
CA ALA A 82 -4.69 1.43 15.05
C ALA A 82 -4.44 0.06 15.73
N ASN A 83 -5.27 -0.30 16.72
CA ASN A 83 -5.18 -1.58 17.41
C ASN A 83 -5.90 -2.72 16.66
N ASN A 84 -6.61 -2.44 15.56
CA ASN A 84 -7.31 -3.43 14.74
C ASN A 84 -6.36 -4.14 13.76
N THR A 85 -5.30 -4.72 14.30
CA THR A 85 -4.33 -5.57 13.61
C THR A 85 -4.15 -6.86 14.41
N ARG A 86 -3.78 -7.95 13.74
CA ARG A 86 -3.49 -9.24 14.38
C ARG A 86 -2.00 -9.42 14.67
#